data_AF-A0A135WGP3-F1
#
_entry.id   AF-A0A135WGP3-F1
#
_cell.length_a   1.000
_cell.length_b   1.000
_cell.length_c   1.000
_cell.angle_alpha   90.00
_cell.angle_beta   90.00
_cell.angle_gamma   90.00
#
_symmetry.space_group_name_H-M   'P 1'
#
loop_
_entity.id
_entity.type
_entity.pdbx_description
1 polymer ?
#
loop_
_entity_poly.entity_id
_entity_poly.type
_entity_poly.pdbx_seq_one_letter_code
_entity_poly.pdbx_strand_id
1 'polypeptide(L)'
;MNKVKGRLRVLSIQETYLDIVADQLEDIFGDQIEVLGTTLQELTMETITEGEMVVLSKDILKGITSPFIPESCQVIVAKREVNVAGTREIANVPIGQKILVINDTYEHACEAAESLKQIFYGQEYIAYNPIHAIPDQIDHIVTPGECESVPGQFLNVIDIGPRTLDFNTVLEVSKQLDLLYDQRSLMNRFFKSQITLADRHRFEMTNEQKGQLVMDQVSQYPKAAHLSEQEIDEIGEKIEEHGFLEESLAILAIYEEGKRNFKSFGRVKVKVKLLEKDIRLSDQQLRLRLEVMQELGLVHARQGRGGTKLLERGEEFLHYHMNR
;
A
#
# COMPACT_ATOMS: atom_id res chain seq x y z
N MET A 1 12.68 -22.07 -13.95
CA MET A 1 12.81 -20.62 -13.63
C MET A 1 12.32 -19.85 -14.83
N ASN A 2 11.16 -19.16 -14.74
CA ASN A 2 10.79 -18.20 -15.78
C ASN A 2 11.76 -17.03 -15.71
N LYS A 3 12.39 -16.70 -16.85
CA LYS A 3 13.30 -15.57 -16.98
C LYS A 3 12.45 -14.29 -16.96
N VAL A 4 12.76 -13.35 -16.08
CA VAL A 4 12.12 -12.02 -16.06
C VAL A 4 12.34 -11.36 -17.42
N LYS A 5 11.25 -10.97 -18.09
CA LYS A 5 11.23 -10.45 -19.46
C LYS A 5 11.58 -8.96 -19.55
N GLY A 6 11.47 -8.21 -18.45
CA GLY A 6 11.77 -6.77 -18.43
C GLY A 6 11.56 -6.14 -17.07
N ARG A 7 11.89 -4.85 -16.98
CA ARG A 7 11.68 -3.99 -15.81
C ARG A 7 10.64 -2.93 -16.15
N LEU A 8 9.65 -2.78 -15.29
CA LEU A 8 8.65 -1.73 -15.34
C LEU A 8 8.84 -0.81 -14.13
N ARG A 9 8.95 0.48 -14.37
CA ARG A 9 9.08 1.49 -13.32
C ARG A 9 7.87 2.40 -13.29
N VAL A 10 7.25 2.52 -12.13
CA VAL A 10 6.18 3.47 -11.86
C VAL A 10 6.80 4.75 -11.31
N LEU A 11 6.46 5.90 -11.89
CA LEU A 11 6.85 7.22 -11.38
C LEU A 11 5.63 7.97 -10.84
N SER A 12 5.73 8.47 -9.61
CA SER A 12 4.68 9.25 -8.97
C SER A 12 5.23 10.39 -8.14
N ILE A 13 4.39 11.40 -7.85
CA ILE A 13 4.71 12.45 -6.88
C ILE A 13 4.41 11.97 -5.46
N GLN A 14 3.26 11.33 -5.26
CA GLN A 14 2.80 10.83 -3.96
C GLN A 14 3.18 9.35 -3.80
N GLU A 15 3.75 9.01 -2.64
CA GLU A 15 4.17 7.65 -2.28
C GLU A 15 2.97 6.71 -2.12
N THR A 16 1.89 7.15 -1.47
CA THR A 16 0.67 6.33 -1.33
C THR A 16 0.15 5.84 -2.68
N TYR A 17 0.07 6.74 -3.66
CA TYR A 17 -0.37 6.37 -5.01
C TYR A 17 0.65 5.50 -5.75
N LEU A 18 1.95 5.73 -5.52
CA LEU A 18 3.02 4.91 -6.08
C LEU A 18 2.85 3.44 -5.66
N ASP A 19 2.64 3.22 -4.37
CA ASP A 19 2.48 1.89 -3.79
C ASP A 19 1.25 1.17 -4.35
N ILE A 20 0.11 1.86 -4.45
CA ILE A 20 -1.11 1.29 -5.02
C ILE A 20 -0.88 0.79 -6.45
N VAL A 21 -0.28 1.62 -7.30
CA VAL A 21 -0.03 1.27 -8.71
C VAL A 21 1.03 0.18 -8.84
N ALA A 22 2.13 0.29 -8.09
CA ALA A 22 3.20 -0.70 -8.11
C ALA A 22 2.69 -2.07 -7.64
N ASP A 23 1.95 -2.12 -6.54
CA ASP A 23 1.36 -3.36 -6.03
C ASP A 23 0.33 -3.95 -6.99
N GLN A 24 -0.47 -3.11 -7.65
CA GLN A 24 -1.42 -3.57 -8.66
C GLN A 24 -0.69 -4.23 -9.84
N LEU A 25 0.33 -3.55 -10.39
CA LEU A 25 1.08 -4.06 -11.53
C LEU A 25 1.91 -5.29 -11.18
N GLU A 26 2.47 -5.35 -9.97
CA GLU A 26 3.18 -6.53 -9.46
C GLU A 26 2.22 -7.71 -9.33
N ASP A 27 0.99 -7.49 -8.85
CA ASP A 27 0.00 -8.56 -8.74
C ASP A 27 -0.48 -9.09 -10.11
N ILE A 28 -0.49 -8.22 -11.13
CA ILE A 28 -0.88 -8.58 -12.49
C ILE A 28 0.28 -9.26 -13.25
N PHE A 29 1.49 -8.72 -13.14
CA PHE A 29 2.61 -9.02 -14.04
C PHE A 29 3.89 -9.56 -13.37
N GLY A 30 3.96 -9.62 -12.03
CA GLY A 30 5.17 -9.97 -11.27
C GLY A 30 5.72 -11.39 -11.51
N ASP A 31 5.00 -12.24 -12.24
CA ASP A 31 5.51 -13.53 -12.72
C ASP A 31 6.35 -13.42 -14.01
N GLN A 32 6.29 -12.30 -14.72
CA GLN A 32 7.05 -12.04 -15.96
C GLN A 32 7.93 -10.79 -15.91
N ILE A 33 7.59 -9.78 -15.12
CA ILE A 33 8.32 -8.51 -15.07
C ILE A 33 8.68 -8.15 -13.64
N GLU A 34 9.75 -7.37 -13.46
CA GLU A 34 10.06 -6.74 -12.19
C GLU A 34 9.41 -5.35 -12.15
N VAL A 35 8.57 -5.09 -11.14
CA VAL A 35 7.93 -3.79 -10.92
C VAL A 35 8.69 -3.00 -9.87
N LEU A 36 9.02 -1.75 -10.19
CA LEU A 36 9.77 -0.83 -9.32
C LEU A 36 8.97 0.46 -9.14
N GLY A 37 8.83 0.92 -7.90
CA GLY A 37 8.31 2.25 -7.60
C GLY A 37 9.43 3.27 -7.47
N THR A 38 9.23 4.49 -7.94
CA THR A 38 10.15 5.61 -7.69
C THR A 38 9.35 6.91 -7.58
N THR A 39 9.56 7.68 -6.51
CA THR A 39 8.96 9.00 -6.41
C THR A 39 9.73 10.02 -7.24
N LEU A 40 9.09 11.12 -7.62
CA LEU A 40 9.76 12.22 -8.33
C LEU A 40 10.96 12.78 -7.54
N GLN A 41 10.89 12.75 -6.21
CA GLN A 41 11.95 13.26 -5.33
C GLN A 41 13.20 12.38 -5.35
N GLU A 42 13.03 11.07 -5.55
CA GLU A 42 14.12 10.08 -5.60
C GLU A 42 14.73 9.94 -7.01
N LEU A 43 14.11 10.57 -8.01
CA LEU A 43 14.49 10.41 -9.40
C LEU A 43 15.85 11.07 -9.68
N THR A 44 16.80 10.26 -10.14
CA THR A 44 18.13 10.68 -10.61
C THR A 44 18.38 10.20 -12.04
N MET A 45 19.43 10.73 -12.69
CA MET A 45 19.83 10.34 -14.04
C MET A 45 20.21 8.86 -14.17
N GLU A 46 20.51 8.18 -13.06
CA GLU A 46 20.89 6.76 -13.03
C GLU A 46 19.73 5.84 -12.63
N THR A 47 18.58 6.41 -12.27
CA THR A 47 17.46 5.64 -11.71
C THR A 47 16.79 4.76 -12.77
N ILE A 48 16.70 5.26 -14.01
CA ILE A 48 16.01 4.59 -15.12
C ILE A 48 17.05 4.09 -16.11
N THR A 49 17.05 2.78 -16.35
CA THR A 49 18.00 2.16 -17.29
C THR A 49 17.39 1.97 -18.67
N GLU A 50 18.26 1.90 -19.70
CA GLU A 50 17.84 1.72 -21.08
C GLU A 50 16.95 0.49 -21.27
N GLY A 51 15.87 0.66 -22.06
CA GLY A 51 14.90 -0.38 -22.35
C GLY A 51 13.93 -0.72 -21.21
N GLU A 52 13.95 0.03 -20.08
CA GLU A 52 12.86 -0.02 -19.10
C GLU A 52 11.55 0.51 -19.71
N MET A 53 10.43 -0.02 -19.23
CA MET A 53 9.14 0.63 -19.40
C MET A 53 8.89 1.56 -18.23
N VAL A 54 8.43 2.77 -18.51
CA VAL A 54 8.09 3.78 -17.51
C VAL A 54 6.59 4.06 -17.54
N VAL A 55 5.94 3.93 -16.39
CA VAL A 55 4.53 4.27 -16.18
C VAL A 55 4.45 5.52 -15.32
N LEU A 56 3.97 6.61 -15.89
CA LEU A 56 3.81 7.90 -15.20
C LEU A 56 2.44 8.00 -14.56
N SER A 57 2.36 8.42 -13.30
CA SER A 57 1.07 8.57 -12.59
C SER A 57 0.16 9.67 -13.15
N LYS A 58 0.74 10.70 -13.78
CA LYS A 58 0.04 11.88 -14.30
C LYS A 58 0.75 12.42 -15.54
N ASP A 59 -0.02 13.05 -16.43
CA ASP A 59 0.51 13.63 -17.66
C ASP A 59 1.56 14.73 -17.40
N ILE A 60 1.37 15.53 -16.34
CA ILE A 60 2.31 16.57 -15.94
C ILE A 60 3.73 16.03 -15.69
N LEU A 61 3.87 14.77 -15.27
CA LEU A 61 5.18 14.15 -15.06
C LEU A 61 5.95 13.99 -16.35
N LYS A 62 5.29 13.86 -17.51
CA LYS A 62 5.95 13.62 -18.79
C LYS A 62 6.99 14.69 -19.11
N GLY A 63 6.64 15.97 -18.89
CA GLY A 63 7.57 17.08 -19.08
C GLY A 63 8.71 17.06 -18.05
N ILE A 64 8.37 16.86 -16.78
CA ILE A 64 9.29 16.92 -15.64
C ILE A 64 10.31 15.77 -15.68
N THR A 65 9.89 14.56 -16.03
CA THR A 65 10.72 13.36 -16.00
C THR A 65 11.46 13.12 -17.31
N SER A 66 11.12 13.82 -18.40
CA SER A 66 11.75 13.62 -19.71
C SER A 66 13.30 13.66 -19.70
N PRO A 67 13.99 14.53 -18.93
CA PRO A 67 15.46 14.55 -18.92
C PRO A 67 16.09 13.33 -18.25
N PHE A 68 15.32 12.59 -17.44
CA PHE A 68 15.79 11.45 -16.64
C PHE A 68 15.46 10.10 -17.29
N ILE A 69 14.66 10.09 -18.36
CA ILE A 69 14.21 8.87 -19.05
C ILE A 69 15.04 8.70 -20.33
N PRO A 70 15.82 7.61 -20.48
CA PRO A 70 16.52 7.32 -21.73
C PRO A 70 15.56 7.21 -22.92
N GLU A 71 15.98 7.66 -24.11
CA GLU A 71 15.14 7.63 -25.33
C GLU A 71 14.68 6.23 -25.75
N SER A 72 15.41 5.19 -25.34
CA SER A 72 15.07 3.79 -25.60
C SER A 72 13.90 3.28 -24.75
N CYS A 73 13.51 4.02 -23.71
CA CYS A 73 12.44 3.61 -22.80
C CYS A 73 11.07 3.90 -23.39
N GLN A 74 10.15 2.97 -23.19
CA GLN A 74 8.75 3.20 -23.50
C GLN A 74 8.07 3.92 -22.33
N VAL A 75 7.21 4.89 -22.62
CA VAL A 75 6.55 5.70 -21.60
C VAL A 75 5.04 5.63 -21.78
N ILE A 76 4.33 5.24 -20.72
CA ILE A 76 2.86 5.22 -20.63
C ILE A 76 2.44 6.21 -19.56
N VAL A 77 1.40 7.01 -19.82
CA VAL A 77 0.74 7.81 -18.79
C VAL A 77 -0.45 7.01 -18.27
N ALA A 78 -0.38 6.60 -17.02
CA ALA A 78 -1.43 5.83 -16.36
C ALA A 78 -2.71 6.65 -16.20
N LYS A 79 -3.84 5.98 -16.37
CA LYS A 79 -5.15 6.50 -16.00
C LYS A 79 -5.67 5.82 -14.75
N ARG A 80 -6.40 6.59 -13.94
CA ARG A 80 -7.01 6.13 -12.70
C ARG A 80 -8.50 5.93 -12.90
N GLU A 81 -9.04 4.92 -12.24
CA GLU A 81 -10.46 4.64 -12.18
C GLU A 81 -10.87 4.23 -10.75
N VAL A 82 -12.14 4.41 -10.42
CA VAL A 82 -12.71 3.91 -9.17
C VAL A 82 -12.61 2.38 -9.14
N ASN A 83 -12.07 1.85 -8.05
CA ASN A 83 -12.02 0.40 -7.83
C ASN A 83 -13.42 -0.13 -7.49
N VAL A 84 -14.07 -0.76 -8.46
CA VAL A 84 -15.42 -1.34 -8.29
C VAL A 84 -15.47 -2.40 -7.17
N ALA A 85 -14.36 -3.05 -6.82
CA ALA A 85 -14.33 -4.01 -5.71
C ALA A 85 -14.45 -3.35 -4.32
N GLY A 86 -14.22 -2.04 -4.24
CA GLY A 86 -14.38 -1.23 -3.02
C GLY A 86 -15.78 -0.64 -2.83
N THR A 87 -16.61 -0.61 -3.87
CA THR A 87 -17.88 0.15 -3.89
C THR A 87 -19.10 -0.63 -3.41
N ARG A 88 -18.90 -1.63 -2.52
CA ARG A 88 -19.98 -2.51 -2.01
C ARG A 88 -21.14 -1.72 -1.39
N GLU A 89 -20.84 -0.66 -0.66
CA GLU A 89 -21.85 0.18 -0.01
C GLU A 89 -22.63 1.01 -1.03
N ILE A 90 -21.94 1.58 -2.03
CA ILE A 90 -22.55 2.33 -3.13
C ILE A 90 -23.54 1.47 -3.92
N ALA A 91 -23.23 0.20 -4.14
CA ALA A 91 -24.12 -0.72 -4.85
C ALA A 91 -25.50 -0.91 -4.18
N ASN A 92 -25.62 -0.56 -2.88
CA ASN A 92 -26.87 -0.63 -2.12
C ASN A 92 -27.55 0.74 -1.96
N VAL A 93 -26.95 1.83 -2.47
CA VAL A 93 -27.51 3.18 -2.38
C VAL A 93 -28.74 3.29 -3.29
N PRO A 94 -29.93 3.66 -2.77
CA PRO A 94 -31.12 3.84 -3.58
C PRO A 94 -30.97 4.87 -4.71
N ILE A 95 -31.68 4.62 -5.81
CA ILE A 95 -31.79 5.57 -6.93
C ILE A 95 -32.39 6.90 -6.43
N GLY A 96 -31.88 8.01 -6.95
CA GLY A 96 -32.33 9.37 -6.66
C GLY A 96 -31.63 10.03 -5.48
N GLN A 97 -30.77 9.31 -4.77
CA GLN A 97 -30.00 9.88 -3.66
C GLN A 97 -28.81 10.70 -4.13
N LYS A 98 -28.48 11.72 -3.33
CA LYS A 98 -27.39 12.67 -3.55
C LYS A 98 -26.15 12.25 -2.80
N ILE A 99 -25.08 12.04 -3.55
CA ILE A 99 -23.78 11.57 -3.07
C ILE A 99 -22.78 12.72 -3.21
N LEU A 100 -22.27 13.21 -2.08
CA LEU A 100 -21.15 14.14 -2.05
C LEU A 100 -19.83 13.36 -2.11
N VAL A 101 -19.05 13.57 -3.17
CA VAL A 101 -17.75 12.93 -3.39
C VAL A 101 -16.65 13.88 -2.94
N ILE A 102 -15.86 13.45 -1.95
CA ILE A 102 -14.76 14.21 -1.36
C ILE A 102 -13.44 13.54 -1.77
N ASN A 103 -12.43 14.36 -2.05
CA ASN A 103 -11.07 13.92 -2.38
C ASN A 103 -10.07 15.03 -1.94
N ASP A 104 -8.78 14.78 -2.11
CA ASP A 104 -7.67 15.70 -1.80
C ASP A 104 -7.77 17.06 -2.55
N THR A 105 -8.38 17.06 -3.73
CA THR A 105 -8.49 18.19 -4.64
C THR A 105 -9.85 18.16 -5.34
N TYR A 106 -10.35 19.35 -5.71
CA TYR A 106 -11.61 19.46 -6.46
C TYR A 106 -11.57 18.73 -7.81
N GLU A 107 -10.41 18.75 -8.49
CA GLU A 107 -10.22 18.03 -9.75
C GLU A 107 -10.39 16.52 -9.56
N HIS A 108 -9.71 15.93 -8.55
CA HIS A 108 -9.85 14.51 -8.26
C HIS A 108 -11.26 14.14 -7.77
N ALA A 109 -11.93 15.03 -7.03
CA ALA A 109 -13.33 14.84 -6.65
C ALA A 109 -14.25 14.79 -7.87
N CYS A 110 -14.04 15.68 -8.86
CA CYS A 110 -14.77 15.65 -10.14
C CYS A 110 -14.53 14.34 -10.90
N GLU A 111 -13.27 13.91 -11.02
CA GLU A 111 -12.91 12.65 -11.69
C GLU A 111 -13.58 11.44 -11.02
N ALA A 112 -13.55 11.37 -9.69
CA ALA A 112 -14.16 10.29 -8.93
C ALA A 112 -15.69 10.29 -9.05
N ALA A 113 -16.33 11.46 -8.98
CA ALA A 113 -17.77 11.61 -9.17
C ALA A 113 -18.23 11.16 -10.57
N GLU A 114 -17.50 11.55 -11.61
CA GLU A 114 -17.82 11.13 -12.98
C GLU A 114 -17.61 9.62 -13.17
N SER A 115 -16.53 9.05 -12.61
CA SER A 115 -16.31 7.60 -12.63
C SER A 115 -17.42 6.83 -11.92
N LEU A 116 -17.82 7.26 -10.72
CA LEU A 116 -18.95 6.66 -9.99
C LEU A 116 -20.26 6.75 -10.77
N LYS A 117 -20.54 7.90 -11.39
CA LYS A 117 -21.74 8.11 -12.21
C LYS A 117 -21.80 7.19 -13.43
N GLN A 118 -20.65 6.87 -14.03
CA GLN A 118 -20.57 5.94 -15.16
C GLN A 118 -20.76 4.48 -14.74
N ILE A 119 -20.38 4.12 -13.52
CA ILE A 119 -20.51 2.75 -12.97
C ILE A 119 -21.92 2.52 -12.39
N PHE A 120 -22.41 3.47 -11.58
CA PHE A 120 -23.65 3.39 -10.81
C PHE A 120 -24.60 4.49 -11.26
N TYR A 121 -25.58 4.12 -12.09
CA TYR A 121 -26.57 5.04 -12.61
C TYR A 121 -27.73 5.25 -11.62
N GLY A 122 -28.33 6.44 -11.68
CA GLY A 122 -29.56 6.77 -10.95
C GLY A 122 -29.34 7.58 -9.68
N GLN A 123 -28.12 7.65 -9.15
CA GLN A 123 -27.75 8.59 -8.09
C GLN A 123 -27.26 9.92 -8.68
N GLU A 124 -27.32 10.98 -7.88
CA GLU A 124 -26.75 12.29 -8.21
C GLU A 124 -25.38 12.43 -7.51
N TYR A 125 -24.31 12.56 -8.28
CA TYR A 125 -22.95 12.70 -7.74
C TYR A 125 -22.51 14.16 -7.79
N ILE A 126 -22.09 14.69 -6.65
CA ILE A 126 -21.68 16.08 -6.46
C ILE A 126 -20.24 16.09 -5.97
N ALA A 127 -19.33 16.71 -6.71
CA ALA A 127 -17.94 16.88 -6.27
C ALA A 127 -17.85 17.97 -5.20
N TYR A 128 -17.21 17.65 -4.08
CA TYR A 128 -16.96 18.61 -3.01
C TYR A 128 -15.93 19.65 -3.44
N ASN A 129 -16.28 20.93 -3.28
CA ASN A 129 -15.39 22.06 -3.51
C ASN A 129 -15.27 22.87 -2.20
N PRO A 130 -14.07 23.02 -1.63
CA PRO A 130 -13.88 23.70 -0.36
C PRO A 130 -14.21 25.20 -0.40
N ILE A 131 -14.31 25.80 -1.58
CA ILE A 131 -14.62 27.22 -1.78
C ILE A 131 -16.15 27.46 -1.84
N HIS A 132 -16.93 26.41 -2.12
CA HIS A 132 -18.38 26.51 -2.22
C HIS A 132 -19.07 25.95 -0.98
N ALA A 133 -20.26 26.47 -0.69
CA ALA A 133 -21.10 25.92 0.36
C ALA A 133 -21.49 24.48 0.00
N ILE A 134 -21.46 23.60 1.00
CA ILE A 134 -21.96 22.23 0.86
C ILE A 134 -23.48 22.31 0.63
N PRO A 135 -24.04 21.54 -0.32
CA PRO A 135 -25.49 21.51 -0.54
C PRO A 135 -26.24 21.10 0.74
N ASP A 136 -27.39 21.76 1.00
CA ASP A 136 -28.20 21.52 2.20
C ASP A 136 -28.80 20.09 2.27
N GLN A 137 -28.83 19.35 1.16
CA GLN A 137 -29.40 18.01 1.06
C GLN A 137 -28.39 17.06 0.43
N ILE A 138 -27.68 16.30 1.27
CA ILE A 138 -26.78 15.21 0.89
C ILE A 138 -27.24 13.96 1.66
N ASP A 139 -27.40 12.85 0.95
CA ASP A 139 -27.81 11.57 1.55
C ASP A 139 -26.59 10.74 1.97
N HIS A 140 -25.52 10.77 1.16
CA HIS A 140 -24.31 10.00 1.38
C HIS A 140 -23.04 10.80 1.06
N ILE A 141 -21.95 10.44 1.73
CA ILE A 141 -20.63 11.02 1.51
C ILE A 141 -19.69 9.90 1.12
N VAL A 142 -18.90 10.13 0.08
CA VAL A 142 -17.99 9.13 -0.49
C VAL A 142 -16.60 9.71 -0.60
N THR A 143 -15.60 8.93 -0.18
CA THR A 143 -14.19 9.25 -0.39
C THR A 143 -13.46 8.03 -0.96
N PRO A 144 -12.56 8.16 -1.94
CA PRO A 144 -11.78 7.04 -2.45
C PRO A 144 -10.43 6.89 -1.74
N GLY A 145 -10.46 6.51 -0.46
CA GLY A 145 -9.27 6.27 0.36
C GLY A 145 -8.66 7.51 1.01
N GLU A 146 -9.26 8.70 0.86
CA GLU A 146 -8.78 9.94 1.47
C GLU A 146 -9.65 10.37 2.67
N CYS A 147 -9.91 9.47 3.63
CA CYS A 147 -10.70 9.77 4.83
C CYS A 147 -10.19 11.00 5.60
N GLU A 148 -8.87 11.21 5.67
CA GLU A 148 -8.27 12.36 6.35
C GLU A 148 -8.62 13.71 5.70
N SER A 149 -8.97 13.70 4.41
CA SER A 149 -9.38 14.91 3.67
C SER A 149 -10.84 15.27 3.91
N VAL A 150 -11.60 14.41 4.59
CA VAL A 150 -13.02 14.64 4.85
C VAL A 150 -13.20 15.61 6.03
N PRO A 151 -13.92 16.73 5.85
CA PRO A 151 -14.22 17.64 6.96
C PRO A 151 -14.94 16.93 8.11
N GLY A 152 -14.46 17.12 9.35
CA GLY A 152 -14.93 16.39 10.54
C GLY A 152 -16.42 16.59 10.92
N GLN A 153 -17.13 17.49 10.25
CA GLN A 153 -18.59 17.62 10.34
C GLN A 153 -19.35 16.43 9.74
N PHE A 154 -18.66 15.56 9.00
CA PHE A 154 -19.22 14.40 8.34
C PHE A 154 -18.89 13.11 9.10
N LEU A 155 -19.92 12.46 9.64
CA LEU A 155 -19.76 11.29 10.52
C LEU A 155 -19.92 9.95 9.78
N ASN A 156 -20.67 9.92 8.68
CA ASN A 156 -21.00 8.69 7.94
C ASN A 156 -20.42 8.78 6.52
N VAL A 157 -19.14 8.44 6.40
CA VAL A 157 -18.40 8.47 5.15
C VAL A 157 -18.28 7.04 4.62
N ILE A 158 -18.70 6.82 3.38
CA ILE A 158 -18.45 5.59 2.64
C ILE A 158 -17.07 5.71 2.00
N ASP A 159 -16.08 5.04 2.58
CA ASP A 159 -14.76 4.93 1.96
C ASP A 159 -14.73 3.77 0.96
N ILE A 160 -14.59 4.10 -0.32
CA ILE A 160 -14.55 3.11 -1.41
C ILE A 160 -13.12 2.59 -1.70
N GLY A 161 -12.15 3.00 -0.89
CA GLY A 161 -10.74 2.71 -1.05
C GLY A 161 -10.09 3.45 -2.21
N PRO A 162 -8.75 3.34 -2.32
CA PRO A 162 -7.99 4.10 -3.29
C PRO A 162 -8.40 3.79 -4.73
N ARG A 163 -8.33 4.82 -5.58
CA ARG A 163 -8.42 4.65 -7.03
C ARG A 163 -7.24 3.86 -7.55
N THR A 164 -7.49 3.03 -8.55
CA THR A 164 -6.51 2.10 -9.13
C THR A 164 -6.31 2.39 -10.62
N LEU A 165 -5.38 1.70 -11.28
CA LEU A 165 -5.25 1.77 -12.74
C LEU A 165 -6.52 1.32 -13.44
N ASP A 166 -6.84 1.97 -14.56
CA ASP A 166 -7.84 1.48 -15.50
C ASP A 166 -7.32 0.26 -16.29
N PHE A 167 -8.25 -0.53 -16.84
CA PHE A 167 -7.87 -1.72 -17.60
C PHE A 167 -7.13 -1.39 -18.91
N ASN A 168 -7.35 -0.21 -19.49
CA ASN A 168 -6.66 0.18 -20.72
C ASN A 168 -5.16 0.42 -20.48
N THR A 169 -4.78 1.03 -19.37
CA THR A 169 -3.37 1.17 -18.97
C THR A 169 -2.71 -0.20 -18.85
N VAL A 170 -3.40 -1.18 -18.24
CA VAL A 170 -2.91 -2.56 -18.09
C VAL A 170 -2.76 -3.25 -19.46
N LEU A 171 -3.72 -3.07 -20.37
CA LEU A 171 -3.62 -3.57 -21.74
C LEU A 171 -2.44 -2.94 -22.49
N GLU A 172 -2.23 -1.64 -22.33
CA GLU A 172 -1.13 -0.91 -22.97
C GLU A 172 0.23 -1.41 -22.47
N VAL A 173 0.39 -1.58 -21.15
CA VAL A 173 1.60 -2.18 -20.54
C VAL A 173 1.86 -3.57 -21.12
N SER A 174 0.84 -4.44 -21.12
CA SER A 174 0.99 -5.82 -21.63
C SER A 174 1.39 -5.84 -23.10
N LYS A 175 0.82 -4.95 -23.92
CA LYS A 175 1.09 -4.85 -25.35
C LYS A 175 2.50 -4.33 -25.63
N GLN A 176 2.91 -3.27 -24.94
CA GLN A 176 4.18 -2.61 -25.16
C GLN A 176 5.38 -3.47 -24.70
N LEU A 177 5.21 -4.27 -23.63
CA LEU A 177 6.18 -5.26 -23.16
C LEU A 177 6.12 -6.62 -23.89
N ASP A 178 5.26 -6.77 -24.91
CA ASP A 178 5.04 -8.03 -25.64
C ASP A 178 4.83 -9.24 -24.71
N LEU A 179 4.01 -9.03 -23.67
CA LEU A 179 3.71 -10.07 -22.70
C LEU A 179 2.71 -11.06 -23.28
N LEU A 180 2.97 -12.36 -23.07
CA LEU A 180 2.19 -13.45 -23.63
C LEU A 180 0.96 -13.75 -22.76
N TYR A 181 0.11 -12.74 -22.56
CA TYR A 181 -1.20 -12.91 -21.92
C TYR A 181 -2.29 -12.87 -22.98
N ASP A 182 -3.17 -13.87 -22.96
CA ASP A 182 -4.46 -13.70 -23.62
C ASP A 182 -5.29 -12.68 -22.82
N GLN A 183 -6.19 -11.98 -23.52
CA GLN A 183 -6.98 -10.88 -22.94
C GLN A 183 -7.85 -11.33 -21.75
N ARG A 184 -8.33 -12.58 -21.73
CA ARG A 184 -9.15 -13.10 -20.62
C ARG A 184 -8.29 -13.33 -19.38
N SER A 185 -7.11 -13.93 -19.54
CA SER A 185 -6.16 -14.09 -18.44
C SER A 185 -5.75 -12.76 -17.83
N LEU A 186 -5.44 -11.77 -18.68
CA LEU A 186 -5.09 -10.42 -18.23
C LEU A 186 -6.23 -9.74 -17.47
N MET A 187 -7.46 -9.86 -17.99
CA MET A 187 -8.66 -9.33 -17.33
C MET A 187 -8.93 -9.99 -15.97
N ASN A 188 -8.77 -11.31 -15.85
CA ASN A 188 -8.93 -12.01 -14.58
C ASN A 188 -7.89 -11.58 -13.55
N ARG A 189 -6.63 -11.39 -13.97
CA ARG A 189 -5.56 -10.87 -13.11
C ARG A 189 -5.83 -9.44 -12.68
N PHE A 190 -6.31 -8.60 -13.60
CA PHE A 190 -6.77 -7.25 -13.29
C PHE A 190 -7.86 -7.26 -12.22
N PHE A 191 -8.95 -8.01 -12.39
CA PHE A 191 -10.01 -8.09 -11.38
C PHE A 191 -9.53 -8.66 -10.04
N LYS A 192 -8.65 -9.68 -10.06
CA LYS A 192 -8.03 -10.20 -8.85
C LYS A 192 -7.23 -9.13 -8.11
N SER A 193 -6.50 -8.27 -8.84
CA SER A 193 -5.74 -7.16 -8.25
C SER A 193 -6.65 -6.12 -7.60
N GLN A 194 -7.79 -5.81 -8.22
CA GLN A 194 -8.82 -4.90 -7.68
C GLN A 194 -9.36 -5.39 -6.34
N ILE A 195 -9.70 -6.69 -6.26
CA ILE A 195 -10.18 -7.33 -5.02
C ILE A 195 -9.08 -7.29 -3.95
N THR A 196 -7.85 -7.65 -4.32
CA THR A 196 -6.71 -7.67 -3.39
C THR A 196 -6.45 -6.30 -2.76
N LEU A 197 -6.51 -5.24 -3.56
CA LEU A 197 -6.34 -3.86 -3.07
C LEU A 197 -7.52 -3.41 -2.19
N ALA A 198 -8.75 -3.74 -2.58
CA ALA A 198 -9.94 -3.41 -1.78
C ALA A 198 -9.94 -4.14 -0.42
N ASP A 199 -9.55 -5.41 -0.37
CA ASP A 199 -9.42 -6.18 0.87
C ASP A 199 -8.33 -5.61 1.77
N ARG A 200 -7.19 -5.22 1.19
CA ARG A 200 -6.10 -4.61 1.93
C ARG A 200 -6.52 -3.30 2.58
N HIS A 201 -7.15 -2.42 1.81
CA HIS A 201 -7.65 -1.13 2.32
C HIS A 201 -8.65 -1.32 3.46
N ARG A 202 -9.61 -2.25 3.30
CA ARG A 202 -10.56 -2.58 4.38
C ARG A 202 -9.86 -3.09 5.64
N PHE A 203 -8.83 -3.90 5.49
CA PHE A 203 -8.05 -4.42 6.61
C PHE A 203 -7.26 -3.31 7.33
N GLU A 204 -6.65 -2.39 6.58
CA GLU A 204 -5.98 -1.20 7.10
C GLU A 204 -6.97 -0.33 7.89
N MET A 205 -8.10 0.02 7.30
CA MET A 205 -9.20 0.75 7.96
C MET A 205 -9.73 0.04 9.21
N THR A 206 -9.89 -1.29 9.18
CA THR A 206 -10.37 -2.04 10.36
C THR A 206 -9.35 -2.01 11.50
N ASN A 207 -8.05 -2.04 11.19
CA ASN A 207 -7.01 -1.96 12.20
C ASN A 207 -6.81 -0.54 12.71
N GLU A 208 -6.95 0.47 11.84
CA GLU A 208 -7.00 1.87 12.22
C GLU A 208 -8.20 2.14 13.11
N GLN A 209 -9.40 1.67 12.76
CA GLN A 209 -10.60 1.76 13.60
C GLN A 209 -10.48 0.99 14.91
N LYS A 210 -9.78 -0.15 14.95
CA LYS A 210 -9.43 -0.82 16.22
C LYS A 210 -8.45 0.02 17.04
N GLY A 211 -7.48 0.67 16.40
CA GLY A 211 -6.61 1.66 17.05
C GLY A 211 -7.38 2.90 17.54
N GLN A 212 -8.41 3.32 16.80
CA GLN A 212 -9.18 4.54 17.05
C GLN A 212 -10.31 4.33 18.07
N LEU A 213 -10.96 3.16 18.09
CA LEU A 213 -11.87 2.74 19.17
C LEU A 213 -11.14 2.56 20.50
N VAL A 214 -9.86 2.17 20.45
CA VAL A 214 -8.97 2.21 21.62
C VAL A 214 -8.65 3.67 21.99
N MET A 215 -8.46 4.58 21.03
CA MET A 215 -8.21 6.01 21.31
C MET A 215 -9.42 6.80 21.81
N ASP A 216 -10.63 6.55 21.31
CA ASP A 216 -11.85 7.28 21.70
C ASP A 216 -12.31 6.92 23.13
N GLN A 217 -12.02 5.70 23.60
CA GLN A 217 -12.18 5.32 25.02
C GLN A 217 -11.07 5.90 25.93
N VAL A 218 -10.00 6.45 25.35
CA VAL A 218 -8.83 6.99 26.05
C VAL A 218 -8.87 8.53 26.14
N SER A 219 -9.92 9.19 25.65
CA SER A 219 -10.10 10.66 25.73
C SER A 219 -10.27 11.24 27.16
N GLN A 220 -10.05 10.42 28.20
CA GLN A 220 -9.89 10.87 29.59
C GLN A 220 -8.52 10.58 30.23
N TYR A 221 -7.51 10.10 29.50
CA TYR A 221 -6.15 9.89 30.03
C TYR A 221 -5.04 10.35 29.04
N PRO A 222 -3.86 10.75 29.53
CA PRO A 222 -2.84 11.49 28.77
C PRO A 222 -2.05 10.59 27.81
N LYS A 223 -1.54 11.18 26.70
CA LYS A 223 -0.53 10.70 25.72
C LYS A 223 -0.13 9.20 25.74
N ALA A 224 -0.31 8.54 24.60
CA ALA A 224 0.34 7.31 24.10
C ALA A 224 1.06 6.45 25.15
N ALA A 225 0.45 5.30 25.50
CA ALA A 225 1.13 4.31 26.33
C ALA A 225 2.21 3.61 25.51
N HIS A 226 3.47 4.00 25.73
CA HIS A 226 4.64 3.14 25.49
C HIS A 226 4.42 1.80 26.19
N LEU A 227 4.96 0.70 25.64
CA LEU A 227 5.08 -0.54 26.42
C LEU A 227 5.75 -0.21 27.77
N SER A 228 5.11 -0.61 28.87
CA SER A 228 5.77 -0.54 30.17
C SER A 228 6.99 -1.47 30.18
N GLU A 229 8.01 -1.16 31.00
CA GLU A 229 9.18 -2.03 31.13
C GLU A 229 8.78 -3.47 31.49
N GLN A 230 7.73 -3.61 32.32
CA GLN A 230 7.16 -4.90 32.69
C GLN A 230 6.60 -5.67 31.49
N GLU A 231 5.90 -5.01 30.57
CA GLU A 231 5.41 -5.66 29.34
C GLU A 231 6.55 -6.02 28.38
N ILE A 232 7.61 -5.23 28.33
CA ILE A 232 8.80 -5.53 27.50
C ILE A 232 9.56 -6.72 28.07
N ASP A 233 9.75 -6.76 29.39
CA ASP A 233 10.39 -7.88 30.08
C ASP A 233 9.54 -9.16 29.90
N GLU A 234 8.21 -9.10 29.99
CA GLU A 234 7.31 -10.25 29.72
C GLU A 234 7.39 -10.77 28.28
N ILE A 235 7.57 -9.88 27.30
CA ILE A 235 7.80 -10.28 25.89
C ILE A 235 9.17 -10.96 25.78
N GLY A 236 10.19 -10.40 26.44
CA GLY A 236 11.55 -10.94 26.46
C GLY A 236 11.58 -12.34 27.04
N GLU A 237 10.90 -12.55 28.17
CA GLU A 237 10.75 -13.85 28.82
C GLU A 237 10.09 -14.88 27.89
N LYS A 238 9.00 -14.53 27.20
CA LYS A 238 8.31 -15.45 26.26
C LYS A 238 9.17 -15.86 25.06
N ILE A 239 10.03 -14.97 24.58
CA ILE A 239 10.99 -15.29 23.52
C ILE A 239 12.11 -16.18 24.09
N GLU A 240 12.57 -15.88 25.31
CA GLU A 240 13.66 -16.61 25.95
C GLU A 240 13.24 -17.99 26.50
N GLU A 241 11.95 -18.23 26.74
CA GLU A 241 11.41 -19.59 26.95
C GLU A 241 11.76 -20.55 25.80
N HIS A 242 11.95 -20.00 24.60
CA HIS A 242 12.38 -20.75 23.43
C HIS A 242 13.92 -20.71 23.21
N GLY A 243 14.66 -19.96 24.03
CA GLY A 243 16.12 -19.84 24.05
C GLY A 243 16.73 -19.10 22.86
N PHE A 244 16.02 -18.10 22.30
CA PHE A 244 16.47 -17.40 21.09
C PHE A 244 16.27 -15.88 21.13
N LEU A 245 16.31 -15.24 22.30
CA LEU A 245 16.13 -13.78 22.42
C LEU A 245 17.16 -13.00 21.61
N GLU A 246 18.44 -13.32 21.76
CA GLU A 246 19.54 -12.66 21.02
C GLU A 246 19.38 -12.73 19.50
N GLU A 247 18.98 -13.91 19.00
CA GLU A 247 18.76 -14.11 17.56
C GLU A 247 17.52 -13.34 17.08
N SER A 248 16.51 -13.21 17.93
CA SER A 248 15.29 -12.45 17.65
C SER A 248 15.58 -10.95 17.60
N LEU A 249 16.38 -10.43 18.54
CA LEU A 249 16.87 -9.04 18.51
C LEU A 249 17.69 -8.77 17.24
N ALA A 250 18.58 -9.70 16.85
CA ALA A 250 19.34 -9.56 15.62
C ALA A 250 18.46 -9.54 14.35
N ILE A 251 17.39 -10.34 14.33
CA ILE A 251 16.39 -10.34 13.25
C ILE A 251 15.61 -9.01 13.22
N LEU A 252 15.14 -8.53 14.38
CA LEU A 252 14.41 -7.27 14.49
C LEU A 252 15.28 -6.09 14.02
N ALA A 253 16.57 -6.06 14.40
CA ALA A 253 17.52 -5.04 13.94
C ALA A 253 17.71 -5.07 12.41
N ILE A 254 17.69 -6.25 11.78
CA ILE A 254 17.73 -6.36 10.31
C ILE A 254 16.47 -5.78 9.68
N TYR A 255 15.29 -6.02 10.26
CA TYR A 255 14.06 -5.44 9.75
C TYR A 255 13.95 -3.94 9.99
N GLU A 256 14.49 -3.45 11.12
CA GLU A 256 14.59 -2.03 11.40
C GLU A 256 15.52 -1.34 10.38
N GLU A 257 16.69 -1.93 10.11
CA GLU A 257 17.58 -1.48 9.04
C GLU A 257 16.87 -1.47 7.69
N GLY A 258 16.08 -2.50 7.40
CA GLY A 258 15.24 -2.58 6.21
C GLY A 258 14.24 -1.42 6.14
N LYS A 259 13.47 -1.21 7.21
CA LYS A 259 12.47 -0.15 7.32
C LYS A 259 13.09 1.24 7.16
N ARG A 260 14.20 1.53 7.84
CA ARG A 260 14.96 2.79 7.72
C ARG A 260 15.48 3.05 6.30
N ASN A 261 15.75 1.98 5.55
CA ASN A 261 16.19 2.04 4.15
C ASN A 261 15.07 1.73 3.15
N PHE A 262 13.79 1.80 3.57
CA PHE A 262 12.59 1.57 2.76
C PHE A 262 12.60 0.23 1.99
N LYS A 263 13.17 -0.81 2.61
CA LYS A 263 13.27 -2.16 2.05
C LYS A 263 12.59 -3.16 2.97
N SER A 264 11.77 -4.03 2.39
CA SER A 264 11.31 -5.25 3.07
C SER A 264 12.25 -6.41 2.76
N PHE A 265 12.50 -7.26 3.75
CA PHE A 265 13.38 -8.42 3.57
C PHE A 265 12.58 -9.73 3.69
N GLY A 266 12.73 -10.58 2.67
CA GLY A 266 12.28 -11.96 2.75
C GLY A 266 13.30 -12.85 3.48
N ARG A 267 12.88 -14.07 3.85
CA ARG A 267 13.67 -15.03 4.65
C ARG A 267 15.07 -15.31 4.07
N VAL A 268 15.20 -15.35 2.75
CA VAL A 268 16.49 -15.55 2.06
C VAL A 268 17.46 -14.40 2.37
N LYS A 269 17.00 -13.16 2.29
CA LYS A 269 17.83 -11.97 2.51
C LYS A 269 18.16 -11.76 3.98
N VAL A 270 17.20 -12.06 4.87
CA VAL A 270 17.45 -12.04 6.32
C VAL A 270 18.52 -13.07 6.70
N LYS A 271 18.50 -14.29 6.14
CA LYS A 271 19.56 -15.28 6.40
C LYS A 271 20.95 -14.83 5.96
N VAL A 272 21.06 -14.16 4.81
CA VAL A 272 22.36 -13.62 4.36
C VAL A 272 22.88 -12.59 5.34
N LYS A 273 22.03 -11.65 5.77
CA LYS A 273 22.40 -10.61 6.75
C LYS A 273 22.70 -11.17 8.15
N LEU A 274 22.03 -12.23 8.57
CA LEU A 274 22.35 -12.93 9.83
C LEU A 274 23.71 -13.62 9.75
N LEU A 275 24.05 -14.20 8.59
CA LEU A 275 25.35 -14.83 8.39
C LEU A 275 26.51 -13.82 8.43
N GLU A 276 26.30 -12.59 7.94
CA GLU A 276 27.25 -11.47 8.07
C GLU A 276 27.51 -11.10 9.54
N LYS A 277 26.57 -11.42 10.45
CA LYS A 277 26.67 -11.24 11.91
C LYS A 277 27.07 -12.53 12.64
N ASP A 278 27.56 -13.54 11.91
CA ASP A 278 27.94 -14.88 12.41
C ASP A 278 26.80 -15.68 13.06
N ILE A 279 25.55 -15.34 12.76
CA ILE A 279 24.35 -16.07 13.23
C ILE A 279 23.87 -17.01 12.12
N ARG A 280 23.92 -18.32 12.38
CA ARG A 280 23.53 -19.35 11.41
C ARG A 280 22.20 -19.99 11.76
N LEU A 281 21.16 -19.67 10.99
CA LEU A 281 19.83 -20.26 11.11
C LEU A 281 19.45 -21.10 9.88
N SER A 282 18.88 -22.28 10.14
CA SER A 282 18.12 -23.03 9.14
C SER A 282 16.81 -22.30 8.78
N ASP A 283 16.19 -22.65 7.65
CA ASP A 283 14.92 -22.04 7.25
C ASP A 283 13.79 -22.34 8.25
N GLN A 284 13.86 -23.47 8.94
CA GLN A 284 12.90 -23.85 9.97
C GLN A 284 13.12 -23.05 11.26
N GLN A 285 14.37 -22.82 11.66
CA GLN A 285 14.70 -21.98 12.81
C GLN A 285 14.31 -20.52 12.61
N LEU A 286 14.59 -19.94 11.44
CA LEU A 286 14.17 -18.57 11.13
C LEU A 286 12.64 -18.47 11.11
N ARG A 287 11.94 -19.48 10.56
CA ARG A 287 10.48 -19.49 10.54
C ARG A 287 9.89 -19.52 11.96
N LEU A 288 10.40 -20.40 12.83
CA LEU A 288 9.94 -20.49 14.22
C LEU A 288 10.06 -19.15 14.97
N ARG A 289 11.20 -18.47 14.82
CA ARG A 289 11.41 -17.14 15.43
C ARG A 289 10.43 -16.11 14.90
N LEU A 290 10.20 -16.10 13.59
CA LEU A 290 9.24 -15.18 12.97
C LEU A 290 7.79 -15.47 13.40
N GLU A 291 7.43 -16.74 13.60
CA GLU A 291 6.10 -17.14 14.10
C GLU A 291 5.90 -16.67 15.54
N VAL A 292 6.86 -16.93 16.44
CA VAL A 292 6.80 -16.46 17.84
C VAL A 292 6.77 -14.94 17.93
N MET A 293 7.63 -14.24 17.18
CA MET A 293 7.62 -12.77 17.15
C MET A 293 6.35 -12.19 16.54
N GLN A 294 5.68 -12.92 15.63
CA GLN A 294 4.39 -12.50 15.08
C GLN A 294 3.26 -12.69 16.10
N GLU A 295 3.26 -13.80 16.85
CA GLU A 295 2.29 -14.02 17.94
C GLU A 295 2.42 -12.95 19.04
N LEU A 296 3.64 -12.48 19.30
CA LEU A 296 3.93 -11.41 20.25
C LEU A 296 3.71 -9.99 19.66
N GLY A 297 3.31 -9.88 18.40
CA GLY A 297 3.02 -8.61 17.74
C GLY A 297 4.25 -7.74 17.44
N LEU A 298 5.44 -8.32 17.39
CA LEU A 298 6.69 -7.61 17.08
C LEU A 298 6.91 -7.47 15.57
N VAL A 299 6.45 -8.45 14.80
CA VAL A 299 6.57 -8.47 13.34
C VAL A 299 5.28 -8.92 12.67
N HIS A 300 5.13 -8.58 11.40
CA HIS A 300 4.07 -9.10 10.54
C HIS A 300 4.67 -9.83 9.33
N ALA A 301 4.66 -11.16 9.35
CA ALA A 301 5.13 -12.00 8.26
C ALA A 301 3.99 -12.30 7.27
N ARG A 302 4.06 -11.71 6.06
CA ARG A 302 3.10 -12.00 5.00
C ARG A 302 3.35 -13.40 4.42
N GLN A 303 2.30 -14.13 4.07
CA GLN A 303 2.41 -15.36 3.28
C GLN A 303 2.86 -15.00 1.85
N GLY A 304 3.97 -15.58 1.36
CA GLY A 304 4.48 -15.35 -0.01
C GLY A 304 5.70 -14.44 -0.09
N ARG A 305 5.83 -13.67 -1.19
CA ARG A 305 7.03 -12.85 -1.53
C ARG A 305 7.06 -11.46 -0.90
N GLY A 306 6.00 -11.05 -0.20
CA GLY A 306 5.83 -9.70 0.36
C GLY A 306 6.69 -9.34 1.58
N GLY A 307 7.65 -10.19 1.95
CA GLY A 307 8.56 -9.97 3.08
C GLY A 307 7.88 -9.97 4.45
N THR A 308 8.65 -9.60 5.47
CA THR A 308 8.17 -9.39 6.85
C THR A 308 8.39 -7.93 7.22
N LYS A 309 7.39 -7.31 7.86
CA LYS A 309 7.46 -5.92 8.34
C LYS A 309 7.66 -5.89 9.86
N LEU A 310 8.51 -4.97 10.33
CA LEU A 310 8.66 -4.63 11.74
C LEU A 310 7.47 -3.77 12.19
N LEU A 311 6.86 -4.09 13.32
CA LEU A 311 5.77 -3.32 13.93
C LEU A 311 6.33 -2.38 15.01
N GLU A 312 5.59 -1.35 15.38
CA GLU A 312 5.99 -0.35 16.40
C GLU A 312 6.33 -1.01 17.75
N ARG A 313 5.55 -2.00 18.17
CA ARG A 313 5.83 -2.84 19.36
C ARG A 313 7.19 -3.54 19.28
N GLY A 314 7.59 -3.96 18.07
CA GLY A 314 8.91 -4.54 17.80
C GLY A 314 10.04 -3.53 17.85
N GLU A 315 9.80 -2.27 17.48
CA GLU A 315 10.76 -1.17 17.59
C GLU A 315 10.99 -0.78 19.03
N GLU A 316 9.92 -0.63 19.83
CA GLU A 316 10.03 -0.35 21.26
C GLU A 316 10.77 -1.46 22.00
N PHE A 317 10.40 -2.72 21.73
CA PHE A 317 11.06 -3.89 22.29
C PHE A 317 12.56 -3.94 21.95
N LEU A 318 12.92 -3.70 20.69
CA LEU A 318 14.30 -3.67 20.22
C LEU A 318 15.10 -2.52 20.86
N HIS A 319 14.56 -1.30 20.84
CA HIS A 319 15.23 -0.14 21.41
C HIS A 319 15.44 -0.27 22.92
N TYR A 320 14.51 -0.86 23.64
CA TYR A 320 14.66 -1.12 25.07
C TYR A 320 15.85 -2.06 25.36
N HIS A 321 16.00 -3.15 24.58
CA HIS A 321 17.09 -4.10 24.77
C HIS A 321 18.45 -3.60 24.25
N MET A 322 18.46 -2.68 23.27
CA MET A 322 19.71 -2.09 22.75
C MET A 322 20.27 -0.95 23.60
N ASN A 323 19.46 -0.33 24.46
CA ASN A 323 19.84 0.78 25.33
C ASN A 323 20.18 0.35 26.77
N ARG A 324 20.28 -0.96 27.02
CA ARG A 324 20.54 -1.55 28.34
C ARG A 324 22.01 -1.91 28.55
#